data_AF-A0A5E4LCZ7-F1
#
_entry.id   AF-A0A5E4LCZ7-F1
#
_cell.length_a   1.000
_cell.length_b   1.000
_cell.length_c   1.000
_cell.angle_alpha   90.00
_cell.angle_beta   90.00
_cell.angle_gamma   90.00
#
_symmetry.space_group_name_H-M   'P 1'
#
loop_
_entity.id
_entity.type
_entity.pdbx_description
1 polymer ?
#
loop_
_entity_poly.entity_id
_entity_poly.type
_entity_poly.pdbx_seq_one_letter_code
_entity_poly.pdbx_strand_id
1 'polypeptide(L)'
;MAKKETAKEAPKEEKAAIKKEAAKKEKKAEPKHEAKAEEKHAHAEHKPEAKAEEKQVHAPGHEKKEEKPAEAHAPAVEKKAKKARKKSKVVLAKGKRKEAVARASVSPGKGRFVFNRVLFDAIPNRFIKEIVREPLSFMGPEISSMDIKVYVRGGGQMGQAQAARTAIAKALVEFTGDEKLKNAYLEYDRALLVDDVRRVEPKKYKGPKARARFQKSYR
;
A
#
# COMPACT_ATOMS: atom_id res chain seq x y z
N MET A 1 -34.27 -7.01 65.28
CA MET A 1 -34.09 -5.55 65.43
C MET A 1 -33.13 -5.07 64.35
N ALA A 2 -33.51 -4.01 63.64
CA ALA A 2 -32.93 -3.54 62.39
C ALA A 2 -31.72 -2.62 62.59
N LYS A 3 -30.81 -2.55 61.59
CA LYS A 3 -30.22 -1.30 61.07
C LYS A 3 -29.90 -1.45 59.58
N LYS A 4 -30.65 -0.73 58.74
CA LYS A 4 -30.31 -0.35 57.36
C LYS A 4 -29.36 0.85 57.45
N GLU A 5 -28.21 0.79 56.79
CA GLU A 5 -27.42 2.00 56.51
C GLU A 5 -27.67 2.45 55.08
N THR A 6 -28.07 3.72 54.96
CA THR A 6 -28.45 4.43 53.74
C THR A 6 -27.27 5.18 53.12
N ALA A 7 -27.33 5.34 51.80
CA ALA A 7 -26.36 5.93 50.88
C ALA A 7 -25.80 7.31 51.27
N LYS A 8 -24.54 7.57 50.87
CA LYS A 8 -23.96 8.92 50.79
C LYS A 8 -23.68 9.25 49.32
N GLU A 9 -24.58 10.04 48.76
CA GLU A 9 -24.56 10.58 47.40
C GLU A 9 -23.46 11.66 47.30
N ALA A 10 -22.56 11.54 46.32
CA ALA A 10 -21.52 12.54 46.06
C ALA A 10 -22.13 13.88 45.59
N PRO A 11 -21.60 15.04 46.02
CA PRO A 11 -22.24 16.34 45.80
C PRO A 11 -22.26 16.72 44.31
N LYS A 12 -23.43 17.22 43.86
CA LYS A 12 -23.74 17.68 42.48
C LYS A 12 -22.78 18.75 41.92
N GLU A 13 -21.91 19.33 42.74
CA GLU A 13 -21.04 20.44 42.36
C GLU A 13 -19.80 19.99 41.55
N GLU A 14 -19.24 18.81 41.80
CA GLU A 14 -18.08 18.31 41.02
C GLU A 14 -18.46 17.91 39.58
N LYS A 15 -19.67 17.38 39.37
CA LYS A 15 -20.16 17.03 38.02
C LYS A 15 -20.45 18.27 37.17
N ALA A 16 -20.78 19.40 37.79
CA ALA A 16 -21.01 20.67 37.09
C ALA A 16 -19.69 21.33 36.65
N ALA A 17 -18.61 21.17 37.43
CA ALA A 17 -17.28 21.67 37.08
C ALA A 17 -16.69 20.94 35.86
N ILE A 18 -16.77 19.60 35.84
CA ILE A 18 -16.27 18.78 34.72
C ILE A 18 -17.03 19.08 33.41
N LYS A 19 -18.33 19.41 33.50
CA LYS A 19 -19.15 19.75 32.32
C LYS A 19 -18.87 21.16 31.78
N LYS A 20 -18.48 22.12 32.64
CA LYS A 20 -18.06 23.47 32.22
C LYS A 20 -16.69 23.48 31.55
N GLU A 21 -15.80 22.57 31.94
CA GLU A 21 -14.46 22.48 31.34
C GLU A 21 -14.48 21.82 29.94
N ALA A 22 -15.38 20.85 29.72
CA ALA A 22 -15.61 20.25 28.39
C ALA A 22 -16.21 21.25 27.38
N ALA A 23 -17.16 22.09 27.81
CA ALA A 23 -17.81 23.08 26.93
C ALA A 23 -16.88 24.23 26.50
N LYS A 24 -15.79 24.48 27.23
CA LYS A 24 -14.79 25.52 26.90
C LYS A 24 -13.75 25.04 25.88
N LYS A 25 -13.63 23.72 25.69
CA LYS A 25 -12.67 23.10 24.76
C LYS A 25 -13.23 22.89 23.34
N GLU A 26 -14.56 22.92 23.18
CA GLU A 26 -15.23 22.72 21.88
C GLU A 26 -15.48 24.00 21.07
N LYS A 27 -15.25 25.20 21.64
CA LYS A 27 -15.46 26.49 20.93
C LYS A 27 -14.22 27.08 20.25
N LYS A 28 -13.17 26.30 20.03
CA LYS A 28 -11.91 26.83 19.47
C LYS A 28 -11.28 25.92 18.41
N ALA A 29 -12.03 25.57 17.37
CA ALA A 29 -11.46 25.10 16.10
C ALA A 29 -12.50 25.10 14.98
N GLU A 30 -12.75 26.26 14.37
CA GLU A 30 -13.23 26.32 12.99
C GLU A 30 -12.16 26.99 12.10
N PRO A 31 -12.02 26.55 10.83
CA PRO A 31 -10.89 26.88 9.98
C PRO A 31 -11.12 28.20 9.23
N LYS A 32 -10.06 29.02 9.11
CA LYS A 32 -10.05 30.18 8.21
C LYS A 32 -9.70 29.75 6.78
N HIS A 33 -10.57 30.13 5.85
CA HIS A 33 -10.38 30.14 4.41
C HIS A 33 -9.49 31.33 4.00
N GLU A 34 -8.53 31.10 3.12
CA GLU A 34 -7.88 32.06 2.19
C GLU A 34 -7.10 31.20 1.18
N ALA A 35 -7.59 30.92 -0.04
CA ALA A 35 -7.68 31.78 -1.22
C ALA A 35 -6.31 32.32 -1.71
N LYS A 36 -5.73 31.62 -2.70
CA LYS A 36 -4.77 32.06 -3.75
C LYS A 36 -4.47 30.83 -4.61
N ALA A 37 -4.24 30.86 -5.91
CA ALA A 37 -4.51 31.74 -7.04
C ALA A 37 -4.03 30.89 -8.25
N GLU A 38 -4.73 30.99 -9.38
CA GLU A 38 -4.30 30.41 -10.65
C GLU A 38 -2.93 30.95 -11.06
N GLU A 39 -2.08 30.12 -11.65
CA GLU A 39 -1.33 30.56 -12.82
C GLU A 39 -1.11 29.41 -13.80
N LYS A 40 -1.49 29.72 -15.04
CA LYS A 40 -1.47 28.87 -16.23
C LYS A 40 -0.11 29.03 -16.88
N HIS A 41 0.51 27.95 -17.35
CA HIS A 41 1.43 28.03 -18.47
C HIS A 41 1.09 26.94 -19.50
N ALA A 42 0.43 27.40 -20.56
CA ALA A 42 0.35 26.75 -21.85
C ALA A 42 1.47 27.30 -22.77
N HIS A 43 1.61 26.64 -23.93
CA HIS A 43 2.52 26.87 -25.05
C HIS A 43 3.93 26.25 -24.95
N ALA A 44 4.18 25.20 -25.73
CA ALA A 44 4.53 25.41 -27.13
C ALA A 44 4.60 24.06 -27.88
N GLU A 45 3.68 23.87 -28.83
CA GLU A 45 3.86 22.96 -29.95
C GLU A 45 4.81 23.60 -30.97
N HIS A 46 5.83 22.87 -31.41
CA HIS A 46 6.46 23.12 -32.70
C HIS A 46 6.99 21.84 -33.32
N LYS A 47 6.56 21.61 -34.56
CA LYS A 47 7.05 20.66 -35.57
C LYS A 47 6.83 21.41 -36.92
N PRO A 48 7.44 21.04 -38.05
CA PRO A 48 8.69 20.32 -38.39
C PRO A 48 9.63 21.22 -39.25
N GLU A 49 10.81 20.73 -39.66
CA GLU A 49 11.21 20.64 -41.08
C GLU A 49 12.58 19.98 -41.30
N ALA A 50 12.78 19.48 -42.51
CA ALA A 50 13.76 18.50 -42.94
C ALA A 50 14.90 19.09 -43.80
N LYS A 51 16.01 18.34 -43.90
CA LYS A 51 16.97 18.21 -45.04
C LYS A 51 18.02 17.17 -44.59
N ALA A 52 18.06 15.95 -45.14
CA ALA A 52 18.64 15.54 -46.42
C ALA A 52 20.14 15.82 -46.53
N GLU A 53 20.98 14.79 -46.36
CA GLU A 53 21.95 14.37 -47.39
C GLU A 53 22.62 13.01 -47.05
N GLU A 54 22.95 12.31 -48.12
CA GLU A 54 23.36 10.92 -48.27
C GLU A 54 24.79 10.87 -48.81
N LYS A 55 25.61 9.90 -48.36
CA LYS A 55 26.66 9.14 -49.11
C LYS A 55 27.56 8.39 -48.11
N GLN A 56 27.44 7.07 -48.01
CA GLN A 56 28.08 6.00 -48.80
C GLN A 56 29.56 5.68 -48.42
N VAL A 57 29.72 4.51 -47.77
CA VAL A 57 30.70 3.43 -47.93
C VAL A 57 32.16 3.73 -48.36
N HIS A 58 33.14 3.28 -47.55
CA HIS A 58 34.09 2.20 -47.89
C HIS A 58 34.91 1.75 -46.65
N ALA A 59 35.24 0.45 -46.58
CA ALA A 59 36.17 -0.16 -45.62
C ALA A 59 37.52 -0.45 -46.32
N PRO A 60 38.42 -1.31 -45.80
CA PRO A 60 39.43 -1.11 -44.76
C PRO A 60 40.89 -1.24 -45.29
N GLY A 61 41.91 -0.90 -44.49
CA GLY A 61 43.31 -1.23 -44.84
C GLY A 61 44.37 -0.70 -43.87
N HIS A 62 45.16 -1.60 -43.30
CA HIS A 62 46.27 -1.39 -42.37
C HIS A 62 47.58 -0.99 -43.07
N GLU A 63 48.44 -0.16 -42.44
CA GLU A 63 49.77 -0.53 -41.87
C GLU A 63 50.71 0.70 -41.63
N LYS A 64 51.22 0.80 -40.38
CA LYS A 64 52.60 1.15 -39.88
C LYS A 64 53.32 2.42 -40.42
N LYS A 65 54.11 3.21 -39.67
CA LYS A 65 54.91 3.08 -38.44
C LYS A 65 55.49 4.48 -38.10
N GLU A 66 55.67 4.84 -36.83
CA GLU A 66 56.93 5.34 -36.22
C GLU A 66 56.71 5.94 -34.80
N GLU A 67 57.62 5.58 -33.89
CA GLU A 67 57.66 5.85 -32.44
C GLU A 67 58.32 7.23 -32.17
N LYS A 68 58.19 7.97 -31.04
CA LYS A 68 58.52 7.65 -29.62
C LYS A 68 58.29 8.94 -28.74
N PRO A 69 58.62 9.00 -27.42
CA PRO A 69 57.68 8.94 -26.28
C PRO A 69 57.66 10.21 -25.36
N ALA A 70 56.68 10.33 -24.45
CA ALA A 70 56.81 11.00 -23.14
C ALA A 70 55.55 10.78 -22.27
N GLU A 71 55.76 10.74 -20.96
CA GLU A 71 54.87 10.26 -19.90
C GLU A 71 53.60 11.09 -19.63
N ALA A 72 52.49 10.40 -19.34
CA ALA A 72 51.55 10.80 -18.29
C ALA A 72 50.74 9.58 -17.81
N HIS A 73 51.03 9.17 -16.59
CA HIS A 73 50.36 8.11 -15.84
C HIS A 73 48.86 8.43 -15.67
N ALA A 74 47.98 7.72 -16.38
CA ALA A 74 46.59 7.59 -15.98
C ALA A 74 46.49 6.41 -14.97
N PRO A 75 46.02 6.60 -13.73
CA PRO A 75 45.79 5.47 -12.86
C PRO A 75 44.69 4.61 -13.47
N ALA A 76 45.05 3.38 -13.83
CA ALA A 76 44.12 2.36 -14.24
C ALA A 76 43.01 2.26 -13.20
N VAL A 77 41.80 2.71 -13.57
CA VAL A 77 40.59 2.48 -12.77
C VAL A 77 40.39 0.97 -12.77
N GLU A 78 40.84 0.34 -11.69
CA GLU A 78 40.56 -1.06 -11.38
C GLU A 78 39.06 -1.29 -11.59
N LYS A 79 38.73 -2.07 -12.63
CA LYS A 79 37.37 -2.55 -12.84
C LYS A 79 37.06 -3.50 -11.69
N LYS A 80 36.60 -2.96 -10.56
CA LYS A 80 36.10 -3.73 -9.42
C LYS A 80 35.10 -4.74 -9.96
N ALA A 81 35.48 -6.02 -9.92
CA ALA A 81 34.66 -7.12 -10.37
C ALA A 81 33.27 -6.98 -9.74
N LYS A 82 32.22 -6.90 -10.58
CA LYS A 82 30.82 -6.84 -10.13
C LYS A 82 30.54 -8.13 -9.36
N LYS A 83 30.70 -8.09 -8.03
CA LYS A 83 30.38 -9.19 -7.12
C LYS A 83 28.97 -9.67 -7.44
N ALA A 84 28.84 -10.91 -7.90
CA ALA A 84 27.57 -11.51 -8.24
C ALA A 84 26.61 -11.36 -7.06
N ARG A 85 25.57 -10.53 -7.21
CA ARG A 85 24.60 -10.26 -6.14
C ARG A 85 23.94 -11.60 -5.78
N LYS A 86 24.14 -12.07 -4.54
CA LYS A 86 23.46 -13.24 -4.00
C LYS A 86 21.94 -13.01 -4.18
N LYS A 87 21.25 -13.89 -4.92
CA LYS A 87 19.80 -13.76 -5.12
C LYS A 87 19.12 -13.87 -3.75
N SER A 88 18.59 -12.77 -3.25
CA SER A 88 17.83 -12.76 -1.99
C SER A 88 16.51 -13.50 -2.18
N LYS A 89 16.08 -14.28 -1.16
CA LYS A 89 14.76 -14.92 -1.13
C LYS A 89 13.68 -13.83 -1.20
N VAL A 90 12.90 -13.81 -2.29
CA VAL A 90 11.74 -12.91 -2.45
C VAL A 90 10.52 -13.78 -2.67
N VAL A 91 9.53 -13.61 -1.81
CA VAL A 91 8.25 -14.33 -1.89
C VAL A 91 7.18 -13.39 -2.42
N LEU A 92 6.35 -13.90 -3.33
CA LEU A 92 5.29 -13.15 -4.00
C LEU A 92 3.96 -13.87 -3.79
N ALA A 93 3.02 -13.21 -3.12
CA ALA A 93 1.68 -13.74 -2.94
C ALA A 93 0.61 -12.79 -3.49
N LYS A 94 -0.56 -13.35 -3.78
CA LYS A 94 -1.73 -12.62 -4.26
C LYS A 94 -2.92 -12.80 -3.31
N GLY A 95 -3.70 -11.73 -3.18
CA GLY A 95 -4.97 -11.74 -2.46
C GLY A 95 -6.07 -11.11 -3.32
N LYS A 96 -7.30 -11.62 -3.20
CA LYS A 96 -8.44 -11.13 -3.99
C LYS A 96 -9.68 -10.95 -3.12
N ARG A 97 -10.35 -9.80 -3.28
CA ARG A 97 -11.64 -9.51 -2.64
C ARG A 97 -12.53 -8.80 -3.65
N LYS A 98 -13.62 -9.45 -4.08
CA LYS A 98 -14.45 -8.96 -5.19
C LYS A 98 -13.56 -8.61 -6.41
N GLU A 99 -13.60 -7.38 -6.89
CA GLU A 99 -12.78 -6.90 -8.02
C GLU A 99 -11.38 -6.44 -7.60
N ALA A 100 -11.13 -6.23 -6.31
CA ALA A 100 -9.83 -5.78 -5.82
C ALA A 100 -8.82 -6.94 -5.83
N VAL A 101 -7.63 -6.66 -6.38
CA VAL A 101 -6.50 -7.57 -6.45
C VAL A 101 -5.30 -6.92 -5.77
N ALA A 102 -4.68 -7.65 -4.86
CA ALA A 102 -3.47 -7.24 -4.16
C ALA A 102 -2.31 -8.20 -4.49
N ARG A 103 -1.11 -7.64 -4.61
CA ARG A 103 0.15 -8.37 -4.74
C ARG A 103 1.09 -7.93 -3.63
N ALA A 104 1.50 -8.86 -2.79
CA ALA A 104 2.46 -8.63 -1.72
C ALA A 104 3.81 -9.26 -2.10
N SER A 105 4.89 -8.54 -1.84
CA SER A 105 6.26 -9.05 -1.93
C SER A 105 6.93 -8.93 -0.58
N VAL A 106 7.48 -10.04 -0.07
CA VAL A 106 8.25 -10.09 1.17
C VAL A 106 9.69 -10.42 0.82
N SER A 107 10.62 -9.65 1.37
CA SER A 107 12.06 -9.82 1.20
C SER A 107 12.77 -9.58 2.53
N PRO A 108 13.93 -10.21 2.80
CA PRO A 108 14.73 -9.90 3.99
C PRO A 108 15.18 -8.43 3.94
N GLY A 109 15.04 -7.71 5.05
CA GLY A 109 15.20 -6.26 5.09
C GLY A 109 15.22 -5.67 6.51
N LYS A 110 14.77 -4.43 6.65
CA LYS A 110 14.83 -3.62 7.89
C LYS A 110 13.44 -3.29 8.44
N GLY A 111 12.40 -4.06 8.10
CA GLY A 111 11.05 -3.78 8.59
C GLY A 111 10.30 -2.71 7.79
N ARG A 112 10.72 -2.40 6.55
CA ARG A 112 10.06 -1.33 5.77
C ARG A 112 8.73 -1.83 5.22
N PHE A 113 7.64 -1.21 5.63
CA PHE A 113 6.31 -1.50 5.11
C PHE A 113 5.81 -0.42 4.15
N VAL A 114 5.66 -0.79 2.87
CA VAL A 114 5.22 0.12 1.79
C VAL A 114 3.90 -0.38 1.22
N PHE A 115 2.89 0.50 1.19
CA PHE A 115 1.59 0.24 0.62
C PHE A 115 1.33 1.19 -0.56
N ASN A 116 1.15 0.63 -1.76
CA ASN A 116 0.93 1.35 -3.01
C ASN A 116 1.94 2.51 -3.25
N ARG A 117 3.24 2.21 -3.09
CA ARG A 117 4.38 3.16 -3.21
C ARG A 117 4.47 4.23 -2.12
N VAL A 118 3.56 4.22 -1.14
CA VAL A 118 3.57 5.14 0.00
C VAL A 118 3.96 4.36 1.26
N LEU A 119 4.61 5.03 2.22
CA LEU A 119 4.86 4.43 3.53
C LEU A 119 3.53 4.16 4.24
N PHE A 120 3.43 3.02 4.92
CA PHE A 120 2.18 2.60 5.53
C PHE A 120 1.59 3.60 6.54
N ASP A 121 2.45 4.27 7.31
CA ASP A 121 2.02 5.24 8.34
C ASP A 121 1.38 6.50 7.73
N ALA A 122 1.75 6.85 6.50
CA ALA A 122 1.22 8.02 5.80
C ALA A 122 -0.19 7.81 5.23
N ILE A 123 -0.77 6.60 5.33
CA ILE A 123 -2.16 6.37 4.96
C ILE A 123 -3.07 7.12 5.95
N PRO A 124 -3.97 8.02 5.50
CA PRO A 124 -4.78 8.83 6.40
C PRO A 124 -5.88 8.01 7.09
N ASN A 125 -6.49 7.04 6.38
CA ASN A 125 -7.63 6.29 6.89
C ASN A 125 -7.20 5.24 7.93
N ARG A 126 -7.71 5.38 9.16
CA ARG A 126 -7.43 4.48 10.28
C ARG A 126 -7.94 3.05 10.06
N PHE A 127 -9.15 2.88 9.52
CA PHE A 127 -9.75 1.56 9.32
C PHE A 127 -8.96 0.71 8.32
N ILE A 128 -8.46 1.33 7.25
CA ILE A 128 -7.60 0.65 6.26
C ILE A 128 -6.30 0.19 6.94
N LYS A 129 -5.71 1.03 7.80
CA LYS A 129 -4.50 0.69 8.54
C LYS A 129 -4.73 -0.50 9.48
N GLU A 130 -5.83 -0.51 10.23
CA GLU A 130 -6.13 -1.61 11.16
C GLU A 130 -6.28 -2.95 10.42
N ILE A 131 -7.05 -2.99 9.33
CA ILE A 131 -7.27 -4.21 8.52
C ILE A 131 -5.98 -4.74 7.90
N VAL A 132 -5.14 -3.84 7.40
CA VAL A 132 -3.89 -4.22 6.73
C VAL A 132 -2.81 -4.64 7.75
N ARG A 133 -2.84 -4.08 8.96
CA ARG A 133 -1.89 -4.40 10.04
C ARG A 133 -2.22 -5.71 10.76
N GLU A 134 -3.46 -6.15 10.71
CA GLU A 134 -3.96 -7.35 11.36
C GLU A 134 -3.09 -8.62 11.18
N PRO A 135 -2.67 -9.03 9.96
CA PRO A 135 -1.77 -10.18 9.80
C PRO A 135 -0.38 -9.95 10.42
N LEU A 136 0.07 -8.69 10.50
CA LEU A 136 1.34 -8.37 11.13
C LEU A 136 1.29 -8.57 12.64
N SER A 137 0.13 -8.43 13.29
CA SER A 137 0.01 -8.59 14.74
C SER A 137 0.31 -10.01 15.25
N PHE A 138 0.20 -11.03 14.39
CA PHE A 138 0.53 -12.42 14.72
C PHE A 138 2.02 -12.72 14.61
N MET A 139 2.73 -11.92 13.82
CA MET A 139 4.17 -12.00 13.72
C MET A 139 4.78 -11.31 14.94
N GLY A 140 5.72 -11.98 15.61
CA GLY A 140 6.43 -11.40 16.74
C GLY A 140 7.56 -10.45 16.31
N PRO A 141 8.74 -10.49 16.97
CA PRO A 141 9.86 -9.58 16.67
C PRO A 141 10.42 -9.72 15.24
N GLU A 142 10.11 -10.83 14.56
CA GLU A 142 10.61 -11.17 13.22
C GLU A 142 10.22 -10.18 12.13
N ILE A 143 9.14 -9.41 12.30
CA ILE A 143 8.69 -8.38 11.34
C ILE A 143 9.81 -7.38 11.04
N SER A 144 10.61 -7.02 12.06
CA SER A 144 11.69 -6.04 11.94
C SER A 144 12.79 -6.48 10.96
N SER A 145 12.85 -7.78 10.65
CA SER A 145 13.83 -8.36 9.71
C SER A 145 13.31 -8.45 8.26
N MET A 146 12.07 -8.04 7.99
CA MET A 146 11.41 -8.24 6.69
C MET A 146 10.92 -6.93 6.10
N ASP A 147 11.23 -6.69 4.83
CA ASP A 147 10.62 -5.61 4.06
C ASP A 147 9.39 -6.14 3.33
N ILE A 148 8.27 -5.44 3.50
CA ILE A 148 6.97 -5.81 2.92
C ILE A 148 6.53 -4.71 1.96
N LYS A 149 6.27 -5.07 0.70
CA LYS A 149 5.71 -4.13 -0.29
C LYS A 149 4.41 -4.68 -0.84
N VAL A 150 3.38 -3.85 -0.86
CA VAL A 150 2.05 -4.25 -1.32
C VAL A 150 1.59 -3.31 -2.42
N TYR A 151 1.12 -3.89 -3.52
CA TYR A 151 0.48 -3.18 -4.63
C TYR A 151 -0.95 -3.64 -4.78
N VAL A 152 -1.90 -2.71 -4.82
CA VAL A 152 -3.33 -2.98 -4.95
C VAL A 152 -3.88 -2.31 -6.20
N ARG A 153 -4.83 -2.98 -6.87
CA ARG A 153 -5.55 -2.44 -8.04
C ARG A 153 -6.99 -2.94 -8.06
N GLY A 154 -7.90 -2.15 -8.65
CA GLY A 154 -9.31 -2.50 -8.84
C GLY A 154 -10.16 -2.39 -7.56
N GLY A 155 -11.49 -2.45 -7.73
CA GLY A 155 -12.46 -2.35 -6.62
C GLY A 155 -12.41 -1.03 -5.86
N GLY A 156 -12.97 -1.01 -4.65
CA GLY A 156 -12.95 0.14 -3.74
C GLY A 156 -11.96 -0.01 -2.59
N GLN A 157 -11.72 1.07 -1.83
CA GLN A 157 -10.70 1.14 -0.76
C GLN A 157 -10.80 0.00 0.27
N MET A 158 -12.01 -0.32 0.75
CA MET A 158 -12.21 -1.38 1.74
C MET A 158 -11.95 -2.78 1.14
N GLY A 159 -12.33 -3.00 -0.12
CA GLY A 159 -12.03 -4.24 -0.83
C GLY A 159 -10.53 -4.41 -1.07
N GLN A 160 -9.83 -3.32 -1.40
CA GLN A 160 -8.38 -3.30 -1.54
C GLN A 160 -7.67 -3.60 -0.22
N ALA A 161 -8.13 -3.03 0.90
CA ALA A 161 -7.57 -3.31 2.23
C ALA A 161 -7.70 -4.80 2.59
N GLN A 162 -8.87 -5.39 2.39
CA GLN A 162 -9.10 -6.82 2.65
C GLN A 162 -8.32 -7.72 1.69
N ALA A 163 -8.17 -7.35 0.41
CA ALA A 163 -7.31 -8.09 -0.51
C ALA A 163 -5.83 -8.02 -0.10
N ALA A 164 -5.37 -6.86 0.38
CA ALA A 164 -4.02 -6.68 0.90
C ALA A 164 -3.77 -7.48 2.17
N ARG A 165 -4.72 -7.49 3.10
CA ARG A 165 -4.71 -8.35 4.30
C ARG A 165 -4.43 -9.81 3.92
N THR A 166 -5.21 -10.35 2.98
CA THR A 166 -5.03 -11.74 2.51
C THR A 166 -3.69 -11.96 1.81
N ALA A 167 -3.24 -11.01 0.99
CA ALA A 167 -1.96 -11.12 0.28
C ALA A 167 -0.76 -11.11 1.25
N ILE A 168 -0.79 -10.25 2.28
CA ILE A 168 0.27 -10.16 3.29
C ILE A 168 0.32 -11.47 4.10
N ALA A 169 -0.82 -11.96 4.60
CA ALA A 169 -0.86 -13.19 5.38
C ALA A 169 -0.27 -14.38 4.61
N LYS A 170 -0.69 -14.57 3.34
CA LYS A 170 -0.12 -15.61 2.46
C LYS A 170 1.38 -15.45 2.25
N ALA A 171 1.84 -14.23 1.97
CA ALA A 171 3.26 -13.98 1.75
C ALA A 171 4.11 -14.26 3.00
N LEU A 172 3.59 -13.97 4.19
CA LEU A 172 4.27 -14.25 5.47
C LEU A 172 4.37 -15.75 5.74
N VAL A 173 3.28 -16.50 5.55
CA VAL A 173 3.30 -17.97 5.71
C VAL A 173 4.29 -18.61 4.74
N GLU A 174 4.30 -18.18 3.47
CA GLU A 174 5.23 -18.69 2.47
C GLU A 174 6.69 -18.26 2.73
N PHE A 175 6.90 -17.08 3.32
CA PHE A 175 8.24 -16.58 3.62
C PHE A 175 8.88 -17.31 4.80
N THR A 176 8.15 -17.44 5.92
CA THR A 176 8.64 -18.07 7.14
C THR A 176 8.60 -19.60 7.04
N GLY A 177 7.58 -20.17 6.38
CA GLY A 177 7.39 -21.62 6.28
C GLY A 177 6.82 -22.26 7.56
N ASP A 178 6.34 -21.43 8.51
CA ASP A 178 5.85 -21.90 9.80
C ASP A 178 4.39 -22.33 9.75
N GLU A 179 4.15 -23.61 10.02
CA GLU A 179 2.79 -24.17 10.10
C GLU A 179 1.99 -23.61 11.28
N LYS A 180 2.69 -23.24 12.38
CA LYS A 180 2.06 -22.61 13.55
C LYS A 180 1.39 -21.29 13.19
N LEU A 181 2.06 -20.46 12.38
CA LEU A 181 1.52 -19.18 11.93
C LEU A 181 0.28 -19.39 11.04
N LYS A 182 0.34 -20.38 10.14
CA LYS A 182 -0.80 -20.75 9.30
C LYS A 182 -2.00 -21.19 10.13
N ASN A 183 -1.79 -22.02 11.14
CA ASN A 183 -2.87 -22.48 12.02
C ASN A 183 -3.46 -21.33 12.85
N ALA A 184 -2.62 -20.45 13.39
CA ALA A 184 -3.07 -19.25 14.10
C ALA A 184 -3.95 -18.34 13.22
N TYR A 185 -3.58 -18.15 11.93
CA TYR A 185 -4.40 -17.41 10.99
C TYR A 185 -5.74 -18.10 10.70
N LEU A 186 -5.76 -19.42 10.56
CA LEU A 186 -6.99 -20.18 10.30
C LEU A 186 -7.95 -20.16 11.50
N GLU A 187 -7.41 -20.24 12.71
CA GLU A 187 -8.18 -20.17 13.95
C GLU A 187 -8.80 -18.79 14.15
N TYR A 188 -8.05 -17.73 13.84
CA TYR A 188 -8.52 -16.36 13.98
C TYR A 188 -9.57 -15.99 12.93
N ASP A 189 -9.20 -16.06 11.64
CA ASP A 189 -10.13 -15.78 10.55
C ASP A 189 -9.65 -16.44 9.25
N ARG A 190 -10.45 -17.38 8.74
CA ARG A 190 -10.22 -18.09 7.48
C ARG A 190 -9.98 -17.15 6.29
N ALA A 191 -10.54 -15.94 6.30
CA ALA A 191 -10.38 -14.97 5.22
C ALA A 191 -8.96 -14.36 5.12
N LEU A 192 -8.07 -14.58 6.11
CA LEU A 192 -6.66 -14.20 5.99
C LEU A 192 -5.94 -15.06 4.93
N LEU A 193 -6.29 -16.34 4.81
CA LEU A 193 -5.61 -17.26 3.90
C LEU A 193 -6.46 -17.62 2.68
N VAL A 194 -7.79 -17.64 2.81
CA VAL A 194 -8.69 -18.03 1.73
C VAL A 194 -9.32 -16.80 1.09
N ASP A 195 -9.22 -16.69 -0.24
CA ASP A 195 -9.81 -15.57 -0.99
C ASP A 195 -11.35 -15.65 -1.00
N ASP A 196 -12.01 -14.49 -1.00
CA ASP A 196 -13.48 -14.44 -1.11
C ASP A 196 -13.93 -14.59 -2.58
N VAL A 197 -14.63 -15.68 -2.84
CA VAL A 197 -15.17 -16.04 -4.16
C VAL A 197 -16.38 -15.21 -4.58
N ARG A 198 -17.07 -14.52 -3.64
CA ARG A 198 -18.32 -13.81 -3.93
C ARG A 198 -18.12 -12.70 -4.98
N ARG A 199 -19.04 -12.62 -5.94
CA ARG A 199 -19.12 -11.57 -6.96
C ARG A 199 -20.53 -11.00 -7.03
N VAL A 200 -20.64 -9.80 -7.59
CA VAL A 200 -21.94 -9.14 -7.77
C VAL A 200 -22.67 -9.89 -8.88
N GLU A 201 -23.88 -10.36 -8.59
CA GLU A 201 -24.74 -10.96 -9.61
C GLU A 201 -25.13 -9.90 -10.64
N PRO A 202 -25.10 -10.21 -11.95
CA PRO A 202 -25.48 -9.25 -12.98
C PRO A 202 -26.98 -8.90 -12.88
N LYS A 203 -27.34 -7.70 -13.33
CA LYS A 203 -28.73 -7.25 -13.38
C LYS A 203 -29.54 -8.11 -14.35
N LYS A 204 -30.74 -8.51 -13.93
CA LYS A 204 -31.74 -9.19 -14.78
C LYS A 204 -32.77 -8.18 -15.28
N TYR A 205 -33.38 -8.45 -16.43
CA TYR A 205 -34.48 -7.65 -16.99
C TYR A 205 -35.71 -7.65 -16.06
N LYS A 206 -36.69 -6.76 -16.24
CA LYS A 206 -37.91 -6.63 -15.40
C LYS A 206 -37.64 -6.35 -13.91
N GLY A 207 -36.65 -5.51 -13.63
CA GLY A 207 -36.35 -5.11 -12.26
C GLY A 207 -35.17 -4.14 -12.18
N PRO A 208 -35.04 -3.37 -11.08
CA PRO A 208 -33.94 -2.44 -10.92
C PRO A 208 -32.60 -3.11 -10.59
N LYS A 209 -32.60 -4.29 -9.93
CA LYS A 209 -31.40 -5.02 -9.47
C LYS A 209 -31.43 -6.49 -9.90
N ALA A 210 -30.40 -7.26 -9.55
CA ALA A 210 -30.28 -8.68 -9.91
C ALA A 210 -31.51 -9.54 -9.53
N ARG A 211 -32.12 -9.28 -8.36
CA ARG A 211 -33.27 -10.05 -7.84
C ARG A 211 -34.53 -9.22 -7.59
N ALA A 212 -34.39 -7.90 -7.41
CA ALA A 212 -35.53 -7.02 -7.15
C ALA A 212 -36.40 -6.88 -8.40
N ARG A 213 -37.72 -6.93 -8.24
CA ARG A 213 -38.72 -6.75 -9.31
C ARG A 213 -39.45 -5.42 -9.14
N PHE A 214 -39.97 -4.88 -10.24
CA PHE A 214 -40.88 -3.73 -10.17
C PHE A 214 -42.20 -4.14 -9.50
N GLN A 215 -42.84 -3.20 -8.82
CA GLN A 215 -44.13 -3.42 -8.18
C GLN A 215 -45.19 -3.76 -9.24
N LYS A 216 -46.03 -4.77 -8.96
CA LYS A 216 -47.14 -5.17 -9.82
C LYS A 216 -48.42 -4.48 -9.35
N SER A 217 -49.17 -3.86 -10.25
CA SER A 217 -50.49 -3.29 -9.99
C SER A 217 -51.58 -4.19 -10.61
N TYR A 218 -52.66 -4.41 -9.88
CA TYR A 218 -53.87 -5.09 -10.34
C TYR A 218 -55.04 -4.09 -10.35
N ARG A 219 -56.08 -4.40 -11.11
CA ARG A 219 -57.33 -3.62 -11.21
C ARG A 219 -58.47 -4.40 -10.57
#